data_AF-A0A804Q8C5-F1
#
_entry.id   AF-A0A804Q8C5-F1
#
_cell.length_a   1.000
_cell.length_b   1.000
_cell.length_c   1.000
_cell.angle_alpha   90.00
_cell.angle_beta   90.00
_cell.angle_gamma   90.00
#
_symmetry.space_group_name_H-M   'P 1'
#
loop_
_entity.id
_entity.type
_entity.pdbx_description
1 polymer ?
#
loop_
_entity_poly.entity_id
_entity_poly.type
_entity_poly.pdbx_seq_one_letter_code
_entity_poly.pdbx_strand_id
1 'polypeptide(L)'
;MLGVRRNVRIGIVVDIVDLSRALYWFCTTGLPSNVTVEVGDMSFHLHKFPLLSKSAFLERSIEENSDQEECIIKLNDIPGGAKSFELVARFCYGVKIELSPANAVYLRCASKHLEMTEEVAEENLIL
;
A
#
# COMPACT_ATOMS: atom_id res chain seq x y z
N MET A 1 -25.39 -1.59 2.81
CA MET A 1 -25.33 -0.75 1.60
C MET A 1 -23.93 -0.90 1.02
N LEU A 2 -23.79 -1.33 -0.24
CA LEU A 2 -22.51 -1.32 -0.94
C LEU A 2 -22.10 0.14 -1.19
N GLY A 3 -21.09 0.63 -0.48
CA GLY A 3 -20.50 1.95 -0.73
C GLY A 3 -19.24 1.78 -1.56
N VAL A 4 -19.21 2.38 -2.75
CA VAL A 4 -17.98 2.48 -3.56
C VAL A 4 -17.52 3.94 -3.52
N ARG A 5 -16.33 4.19 -2.98
CA ARG A 5 -15.68 5.51 -3.07
C ARG A 5 -14.58 5.45 -4.11
N ARG A 6 -14.78 6.16 -5.22
CA ARG A 6 -13.81 6.27 -6.34
C ARG A 6 -13.00 7.54 -6.22
N ASN A 7 -11.69 7.46 -6.43
CA ASN A 7 -10.84 8.62 -6.69
C ASN A 7 -10.00 8.37 -7.95
N VAL A 8 -10.20 9.17 -8.99
CA VAL A 8 -9.57 8.99 -10.32
C VAL A 8 -8.50 10.06 -10.51
N ARG A 9 -7.23 9.65 -10.69
CA ARG A 9 -6.16 10.54 -11.18
C ARG A 9 -5.21 9.76 -12.10
N ILE A 10 -5.06 10.24 -13.34
CA ILE A 10 -4.11 9.82 -14.38
C ILE A 10 -3.82 8.30 -14.38
N GLY A 11 -4.66 7.53 -15.08
CA GLY A 11 -4.47 6.09 -15.31
C GLY A 11 -4.67 5.18 -14.09
N ILE A 12 -4.73 5.75 -12.89
CA ILE A 12 -4.89 5.02 -11.63
C ILE A 12 -6.26 5.34 -11.02
N VAL A 13 -7.08 4.31 -10.81
CA VAL A 13 -8.33 4.43 -10.06
C VAL A 13 -8.17 3.73 -8.72
N VAL A 14 -8.32 4.49 -7.65
CA VAL A 14 -8.40 3.95 -6.30
C VAL A 14 -9.86 3.76 -5.92
N ASP A 15 -10.24 2.52 -5.64
CA ASP A 15 -11.59 2.13 -5.24
C ASP A 15 -11.57 1.49 -3.85
N ILE A 16 -12.48 1.92 -2.97
CA ILE A 16 -12.72 1.26 -1.68
C ILE A 16 -14.09 0.59 -1.74
N VAL A 17 -14.14 -0.70 -1.41
CA VAL A 17 -15.36 -1.53 -1.42
C VAL A 17 -15.53 -2.20 -0.06
N ASP A 18 -16.72 -2.06 0.54
CA ASP A 18 -17.12 -2.78 1.77
C ASP A 18 -17.91 -4.04 1.39
N LEU A 19 -17.36 -5.21 1.72
CA LEU A 19 -18.00 -6.51 1.54
C LEU A 19 -17.95 -7.28 2.85
N SER A 20 -19.13 -7.64 3.38
CA SER A 20 -19.25 -8.56 4.51
C SER A 20 -18.40 -8.19 5.74
N ARG A 21 -18.28 -6.89 6.06
CA ARG A 21 -17.44 -6.32 7.15
C ARG A 21 -15.93 -6.28 6.88
N ALA A 22 -15.47 -6.75 5.73
CA ALA A 22 -14.11 -6.55 5.26
C ALA A 22 -14.07 -5.37 4.29
N LEU A 23 -13.05 -4.52 4.45
CA LEU A 23 -12.82 -3.40 3.56
C LEU A 23 -11.72 -3.76 2.57
N TYR A 24 -11.99 -3.51 1.30
CA TYR A 24 -11.07 -3.78 0.20
C TYR A 24 -10.65 -2.48 -0.44
N TRP A 25 -9.35 -2.33 -0.66
CA TRP A 25 -8.74 -1.19 -1.33
C TRP A 25 -8.10 -1.66 -2.63
N PHE A 26 -8.54 -1.12 -3.76
CA PHE A 26 -8.03 -1.46 -5.08
C PHE A 26 -7.31 -0.27 -5.66
N CYS A 27 -6.17 -0.50 -6.30
CA CYS A 27 -5.56 0.48 -7.18
C CYS A 27 -5.47 -0.11 -8.58
N THR A 28 -6.43 0.27 -9.43
CA THR A 28 -6.52 -0.26 -10.79
C THR A 28 -5.71 0.58 -11.76
N THR A 29 -4.88 -0.07 -12.55
CA THR A 29 -4.07 0.51 -13.65
C THR A 29 -4.56 0.01 -15.02
N GLY A 30 -5.68 -0.71 -15.05
CA GLY A 30 -6.11 -1.54 -16.19
C GLY A 30 -5.54 -2.96 -16.17
N LEU A 31 -4.65 -3.29 -15.24
CA LEU A 31 -4.12 -4.63 -15.01
C LEU A 31 -4.75 -5.29 -13.78
N PRO A 32 -4.81 -6.64 -13.72
CA PRO A 32 -5.21 -7.34 -12.51
C PRO A 32 -4.15 -7.14 -11.40
N SER A 33 -4.61 -6.98 -10.17
CA SER A 33 -3.74 -6.97 -8.99
C SER A 33 -2.97 -8.30 -8.90
N ASN A 34 -1.70 -8.25 -8.52
CA ASN A 34 -0.83 -9.42 -8.40
C ASN A 34 -0.18 -9.57 -7.01
N VAL A 35 -0.62 -8.76 -6.04
CA VAL A 35 -0.27 -8.90 -4.62
C VAL A 35 -1.41 -8.34 -3.76
N THR A 36 -1.70 -9.02 -2.65
CA THR A 36 -2.63 -8.56 -1.63
C THR A 36 -1.86 -8.26 -0.36
N VAL A 37 -2.05 -7.07 0.20
CA VAL A 37 -1.48 -6.70 1.51
C VAL A 37 -2.60 -6.57 2.52
N GLU A 38 -2.55 -7.34 3.60
CA GLU A 38 -3.54 -7.34 4.67
C GLU A 38 -3.05 -6.49 5.85
N VAL A 39 -3.87 -5.53 6.28
CA VAL A 39 -3.60 -4.64 7.42
C VAL A 39 -4.84 -4.55 8.31
N GLY A 40 -4.89 -5.37 9.36
CA GLY A 40 -6.10 -5.52 10.17
C GLY A 40 -7.26 -6.05 9.33
N ASP A 41 -8.41 -5.36 9.34
CA ASP A 41 -9.61 -5.73 8.59
C ASP A 41 -9.63 -5.20 7.13
N MET A 42 -8.50 -4.64 6.66
CA MET A 42 -8.36 -4.05 5.33
C MET A 42 -7.44 -4.88 4.44
N SER A 43 -7.93 -5.26 3.26
CA SER A 43 -7.14 -5.93 2.22
C SER A 43 -6.86 -4.98 1.06
N PHE A 44 -5.59 -4.75 0.76
CA PHE A 44 -5.12 -3.90 -0.33
C PHE A 44 -4.73 -4.75 -1.53
N HIS A 45 -5.48 -4.66 -2.62
CA HIS A 45 -5.20 -5.31 -3.89
C HIS A 45 -4.37 -4.39 -4.78
N LEU A 46 -3.11 -4.75 -4.93
CA LEU A 46 -2.05 -3.89 -5.47
C LEU A 46 -1.28 -4.57 -6.60
N HIS A 47 -0.29 -3.85 -7.11
CA HIS A 47 0.68 -4.33 -8.08
C HIS A 47 2.07 -4.36 -7.44
N LYS A 48 2.81 -5.45 -7.67
CA LYS A 48 4.17 -5.65 -7.13
C LYS A 48 5.10 -4.49 -7.51
N PHE A 49 5.13 -4.11 -8.79
CA PHE A 49 6.13 -3.15 -9.31
C PHE A 49 6.18 -1.80 -8.55
N PRO A 50 5.06 -1.08 -8.33
CA PRO A 50 5.05 0.11 -7.48
C PRO A 50 5.65 -0.11 -6.08
N LEU A 51 5.36 -1.25 -5.45
CA LEU A 51 5.85 -1.57 -4.10
C LEU A 51 7.34 -1.89 -4.09
N LEU A 52 7.78 -2.76 -5.00
CA LEU A 52 9.18 -3.19 -5.15
C LEU A 52 10.09 -1.98 -5.39
N SER A 53 9.63 -1.00 -6.16
CA SER A 53 10.41 0.20 -6.47
C SER A 53 10.67 1.13 -5.28
N LYS A 54 10.01 0.94 -4.13
CA LYS A 54 10.07 1.88 -3.01
C LYS A 54 10.31 1.24 -1.64
N SER A 55 10.19 -0.08 -1.48
CA SER A 55 10.26 -0.75 -0.18
C SER A 55 11.05 -2.05 -0.23
N ALA A 56 12.20 -2.07 0.44
CA ALA A 56 13.02 -3.29 0.58
C ALA A 56 12.30 -4.37 1.42
N PHE A 57 11.50 -3.96 2.41
CA PHE A 57 10.69 -4.89 3.20
C PHE A 57 9.66 -5.63 2.33
N LEU A 58 8.91 -4.90 1.51
CA LEU A 58 7.90 -5.49 0.64
C LEU A 58 8.54 -6.32 -0.48
N GLU A 59 9.72 -5.94 -0.97
CA GLU A 59 10.50 -6.77 -1.88
C GLU A 59 10.81 -8.15 -1.31
N ARG A 60 11.41 -8.20 -0.12
CA ARG A 60 11.70 -9.48 0.54
C ARG A 60 10.43 -10.26 0.84
N SER A 61 9.38 -9.59 1.31
CA SER A 61 8.08 -10.25 1.58
C SER A 61 7.45 -10.85 0.31
N ILE A 62 7.59 -10.19 -0.84
CA ILE A 62 7.12 -10.68 -2.14
C ILE A 62 7.96 -11.88 -2.60
N GLU A 63 9.29 -11.84 -2.40
CA GLU A 63 10.20 -12.93 -2.73
C GLU A 63 9.92 -14.18 -1.89
N GLU A 64 9.67 -14.02 -0.59
CA GLU A 64 9.26 -15.10 0.32
C GLU A 64 7.93 -15.76 -0.08
N ASN A 65 7.08 -15.05 -0.84
CA ASN A 65 5.81 -15.56 -1.37
C ASN A 65 5.90 -16.02 -2.83
N SER A 66 7.08 -16.13 -3.42
CA SER A 66 7.27 -16.43 -4.86
C SER A 66 6.76 -17.81 -5.29
N ASP A 67 6.73 -18.78 -4.37
CA ASP A 67 6.26 -20.15 -4.62
C ASP A 67 4.75 -20.34 -4.37
N GLN A 68 4.05 -19.31 -3.88
CA GLN A 68 2.62 -19.38 -3.60
C GLN A 68 1.81 -19.01 -4.85
N GLU A 69 0.65 -19.66 -5.05
CA GLU A 69 -0.30 -19.29 -6.13
C GLU A 69 -0.79 -17.85 -5.97
N GLU A 70 -1.02 -17.42 -4.72
CA GLU A 70 -1.40 -16.06 -4.36
C GLU A 70 -0.33 -15.42 -3.48
N CYS A 71 0.07 -14.19 -3.82
CA CYS A 71 1.03 -13.42 -3.02
C CYS A 71 0.27 -12.58 -1.98
N ILE A 72 0.17 -13.09 -0.75
CA ILE A 72 -0.52 -12.42 0.38
C ILE A 72 0.50 -12.03 1.46
N ILE A 73 0.62 -10.74 1.73
CA ILE A 73 1.53 -10.17 2.74
C ILE A 73 0.70 -9.65 3.91
N LYS A 74 1.00 -10.10 5.13
CA LYS A 74 0.28 -9.66 6.34
C LYS A 74 1.12 -8.68 7.14
N LEU A 75 0.62 -7.46 7.33
CA LEU A 75 1.27 -6.41 8.11
C LEU A 75 0.52 -6.18 9.42
N ASN A 76 0.80 -7.02 10.42
CA ASN A 76 0.09 -6.97 11.70
C ASN A 76 0.51 -5.76 12.57
N ASP A 77 1.76 -5.30 12.45
CA ASP A 77 2.38 -4.33 13.36
C ASP A 77 2.76 -3.00 12.71
N ILE A 78 2.13 -2.65 11.57
CA ILE A 78 2.44 -1.40 10.88
C ILE A 78 1.97 -0.18 11.70
N PRO A 79 2.86 0.78 12.01
CA PRO A 79 2.49 1.98 12.76
C PRO A 79 1.36 2.75 12.09
N GLY A 80 0.31 3.06 12.85
CA GLY A 80 -0.86 3.79 12.37
C GLY A 80 -1.80 2.98 11.44
N GLY A 81 -1.58 1.66 11.31
CA GLY A 81 -2.50 0.71 10.67
C GLY A 81 -2.78 0.98 9.20
N ALA A 82 -3.95 0.50 8.74
CA ALA A 82 -4.36 0.56 7.34
C ALA A 82 -4.34 1.98 6.76
N LYS A 83 -4.66 3.00 7.55
CA LYS A 83 -4.66 4.40 7.11
C LYS A 83 -3.26 4.90 6.74
N SER A 84 -2.23 4.43 7.45
CA SER A 84 -0.84 4.79 7.15
C SER A 84 -0.33 3.99 5.95
N PHE A 85 -0.71 2.72 5.85
CA PHE A 85 -0.42 1.92 4.66
C PHE A 85 -1.08 2.47 3.38
N GLU A 86 -2.31 3.00 3.46
CA GLU A 86 -2.95 3.68 2.32
C GLU A 86 -2.08 4.83 1.78
N LEU A 87 -1.51 5.65 2.66
CA LEU A 87 -0.63 6.75 2.26
C LEU A 87 0.67 6.25 1.64
N VAL A 88 1.25 5.18 2.21
CA VAL A 88 2.43 4.51 1.63
C VAL A 88 2.12 3.96 0.24
N ALA A 89 1.03 3.21 0.08
CA ALA A 89 0.61 2.66 -1.21
C ALA A 89 0.41 3.78 -2.22
N ARG A 90 -0.29 4.87 -1.85
CA ARG A 90 -0.44 6.04 -2.73
C ARG A 90 0.91 6.63 -3.16
N PHE A 91 1.84 6.78 -2.24
CA PHE A 91 3.20 7.24 -2.54
C PHE A 91 3.92 6.31 -3.54
N CYS A 92 3.87 4.99 -3.33
CA CYS A 92 4.47 4.00 -4.25
C CYS A 92 3.92 4.10 -5.69
N TYR A 93 2.65 4.51 -5.83
CA TYR A 93 2.00 4.72 -7.12
C TYR A 93 2.19 6.13 -7.69
N GLY A 94 3.01 6.99 -7.07
CA GLY A 94 3.19 8.37 -7.48
C GLY A 94 1.95 9.26 -7.27
N VAL A 95 0.98 8.80 -6.49
CA VAL A 95 -0.22 9.56 -6.16
C VAL A 95 0.11 10.58 -5.08
N LYS A 96 -0.13 11.87 -5.37
CA LYS A 96 0.05 12.95 -4.39
C LYS A 96 -0.65 12.62 -3.08
N ILE A 97 0.12 12.68 -2.00
CA ILE A 97 -0.34 12.56 -0.61
C ILE A 97 -0.46 13.94 0.04
N GLU A 98 -1.42 14.11 0.93
CA GLU A 98 -1.59 15.33 1.73
C GLU A 98 -1.02 15.08 3.12
N LEU A 99 0.11 15.72 3.42
CA LEU A 99 0.75 15.64 4.73
C LEU A 99 0.08 16.62 5.69
N SER A 100 -0.20 16.14 6.91
CA SER A 100 -0.75 16.92 8.00
C SER A 100 -0.11 16.48 9.31
N PRO A 101 -0.16 17.31 10.38
CA PRO A 101 0.29 16.88 11.70
C PRO A 101 -0.36 15.58 12.19
N ALA A 102 -1.58 15.27 11.73
CA ALA A 102 -2.32 14.07 12.10
C ALA A 102 -1.81 12.78 11.43
N ASN A 103 -1.06 12.86 10.33
CA ASN A 103 -0.56 11.68 9.61
C ASN A 103 0.97 11.64 9.46
N ALA A 104 1.68 12.77 9.61
CA ALA A 104 3.11 12.85 9.33
C ALA A 104 3.94 11.87 10.18
N VAL A 105 3.64 11.77 11.48
CA VAL A 105 4.36 10.86 12.39
C VAL A 105 4.13 9.40 12.00
N TYR A 106 2.87 9.01 11.79
CA TYR A 106 2.54 7.63 11.46
C TYR A 106 3.03 7.23 10.07
N LEU A 107 2.96 8.13 9.08
CA LEU A 107 3.54 7.89 7.77
C LEU A 107 5.04 7.64 7.89
N ARG A 108 5.80 8.50 8.59
CA ARG A 108 7.23 8.29 8.79
C ARG A 108 7.53 6.97 9.51
N CYS A 109 6.77 6.63 10.55
CA CYS A 109 6.94 5.38 11.27
C CYS A 109 6.64 4.15 10.38
N ALA A 110 5.56 4.20 9.58
CA ALA A 110 5.20 3.16 8.63
C ALA A 110 6.26 3.01 7.53
N SER A 111 6.73 4.11 6.95
CA SER A 111 7.78 4.11 5.93
C SER A 111 9.11 3.58 6.45
N LYS A 112 9.46 3.87 7.71
CA LYS A 112 10.62 3.27 8.36
C LYS A 112 10.43 1.77 8.59
N HIS A 113 9.24 1.35 9.03
CA HIS A 113 8.90 -0.07 9.21
C HIS A 113 9.00 -0.84 7.90
N LEU A 114 8.61 -0.21 6.78
CA LEU A 114 8.66 -0.76 5.43
C LEU A 114 9.99 -0.52 4.71
N GLU A 115 11.02 -0.03 5.40
CA GLU A 115 12.37 0.20 4.86
C GLU A 115 12.36 1.01 3.54
N MET A 116 11.61 2.12 3.54
CA MET A 116 11.49 3.03 2.40
C MET A 116 12.56 4.13 2.44
N THR A 117 13.83 3.74 2.37
CA THR A 117 15.00 4.64 2.47
C THR A 117 15.42 5.21 1.11
N GLU A 118 16.23 6.27 1.11
CA GLU A 118 16.83 6.82 -0.12
C GLU A 118 17.87 5.87 -0.75
N GLU A 119 18.42 4.93 0.02
CA GLU A 119 19.25 3.83 -0.52
C GLU A 119 18.45 2.88 -1.42
N VAL A 120 17.14 2.74 -1.18
CA VAL A 120 16.23 1.91 -2.01
C VAL A 120 15.79 2.67 -3.26
N ALA A 121 15.46 3.96 -3.15
CA ALA A 121 15.04 4.78 -4.27
C ALA A 121 15.24 6.27 -4.01
N GLU A 122 15.59 7.04 -5.05
CA GLU A 122 15.66 8.51 -4.95
C GLU A 122 14.30 9.10 -4.52
N GLU A 123 14.35 10.15 -3.69
CA GLU A 123 13.20 10.85 -3.11
C GLU A 123 12.23 9.92 -2.36
N ASN A 124 12.74 8.94 -1.61
CA ASN A 124 11.90 8.06 -0.78
C ASN A 124 11.39 8.76 0.49
N LEU A 125 10.54 8.06 1.25
CA LEU A 125 9.90 8.63 2.45
C LEU A 125 10.84 8.75 3.67
N ILE A 126 11.99 8.07 3.64
CA ILE A 126 13.01 8.11 4.69
C ILE A 126 14.35 8.50 4.06
N LEU A 127 14.93 9.60 4.55
CA LEU A 127 16.32 9.99 4.30
C LEU A 127 17.28 8.97 4.91
#